data_AF-A0A9D9MA19-F1
#
_entry.id   AF-A0A9D9MA19-F1
#
_cell.length_a   1.000
_cell.length_b   1.000
_cell.length_c   1.000
_cell.angle_alpha   90.00
_cell.angle_beta   90.00
_cell.angle_gamma   90.00
#
_symmetry.space_group_name_H-M   'P 1'
#
loop_
_entity.id
_entity.type
_entity.pdbx_description
1 polymer ?
#
loop_
_entity_poly.entity_id
_entity_poly.type
_entity_poly.pdbx_seq_one_letter_code
_entity_poly.pdbx_strand_id
1 'polypeptide(L)'
;MEPSYQTRKIIGRILAVLCAVLLGLAFWAQLSSPVLQQLIARKNTPLHVLVLTQPAMRFTYNPTDRKALVAVATNACERASLSQCFNGEFDFFYQPQETEQNTFWTQFKDNLSTWRYNPAILARYVHAYINAGIQKRTNLHPGVFILLSQELAALTPNDFAVQYPKANPKKKGKKATAEPEMAPMLDRSATQAIKKPLKVIVLNASGKRGLAESLKQYLRAQYAKGLLQVDVYDTGNYPTEQEKSFLIDYSGNLVAVTQLSHAVGINGEIRSEKPTGDIYDTTIVLGKDFEMPL
;
A
#
# COMPACT_ATOMS: atom_id res chain seq x y z
N MET A 1 2.71 -38.59 -22.68
CA MET A 1 3.45 -38.61 -23.97
C MET A 1 4.46 -37.49 -23.93
N GLU A 2 5.75 -37.78 -23.93
CA GLU A 2 6.76 -36.73 -24.03
C GLU A 2 6.82 -36.17 -25.45
N PRO A 3 6.93 -34.84 -25.62
CA PRO A 3 7.07 -34.24 -26.94
C PRO A 3 8.39 -34.66 -27.57
N SER A 4 8.34 -35.06 -28.85
CA SER A 4 9.52 -35.49 -29.62
C SER A 4 10.60 -34.40 -29.65
N TYR A 5 11.87 -34.80 -29.74
CA TYR A 5 13.01 -33.89 -29.81
C TYR A 5 12.87 -32.80 -30.89
N GLN A 6 12.31 -33.16 -32.05
CA GLN A 6 12.02 -32.20 -33.12
C GLN A 6 10.99 -31.14 -32.70
N THR A 7 9.95 -31.55 -31.98
CA THR A 7 8.93 -30.63 -31.44
C THR A 7 9.55 -29.63 -30.47
N ARG A 8 10.42 -30.10 -29.56
CA ARG A 8 11.14 -29.22 -28.61
C ARG A 8 12.03 -28.20 -29.33
N LYS A 9 12.73 -28.61 -30.40
CA LYS A 9 13.59 -27.73 -31.19
C LYS A 9 12.80 -26.65 -31.94
N ILE A 10 11.65 -27.00 -32.51
CA ILE A 10 10.76 -26.03 -33.19
C ILE A 10 10.21 -25.02 -32.17
N ILE A 11 9.70 -25.50 -31.03
CA ILE A 11 9.20 -24.64 -29.95
C ILE A 11 10.30 -23.67 -29.48
N GLY A 12 11.52 -24.16 -29.28
CA GLY A 12 12.64 -23.31 -28.86
C GLY A 12 12.96 -22.20 -29.86
N ARG A 13 12.92 -22.48 -31.17
CA ARG A 13 13.12 -21.46 -32.22
C ARG A 13 12.00 -20.43 -32.25
N ILE A 14 10.74 -20.87 -32.13
CA ILE A 14 9.58 -19.97 -32.09
C ILE A 14 9.66 -19.05 -30.87
N LEU A 15 9.99 -19.60 -29.69
CA LEU A 15 10.19 -18.81 -28.48
C LEU A 15 11.33 -17.80 -28.61
N ALA A 16 12.45 -18.19 -29.21
CA ALA A 16 13.57 -17.29 -29.45
C ALA A 16 13.20 -16.13 -30.38
N VAL A 17 12.46 -16.41 -31.47
CA VAL A 17 11.96 -15.38 -32.40
C VAL A 17 10.96 -14.46 -31.70
N LEU A 18 10.02 -15.01 -30.93
CA LEU A 18 9.07 -14.22 -30.14
C LEU A 18 9.80 -13.31 -29.14
N CYS A 19 10.79 -13.83 -28.42
CA CYS A 19 11.62 -13.02 -27.54
C CYS A 19 12.34 -11.90 -28.30
N ALA A 20 12.95 -12.19 -29.45
CA ALA A 20 13.65 -11.19 -30.25
C ALA A 20 12.69 -10.10 -30.76
N VAL A 21 11.49 -10.47 -31.21
CA VAL A 21 10.44 -9.51 -31.63
C VAL A 21 9.99 -8.65 -30.45
N LEU A 22 9.75 -9.24 -29.28
CA LEU A 22 9.36 -8.51 -28.08
C LEU A 22 10.46 -7.53 -27.65
N LEU A 23 11.72 -7.93 -27.69
CA LEU A 23 12.85 -7.05 -27.40
C LEU A 23 12.98 -5.92 -28.43
N GLY A 24 12.80 -6.22 -29.72
CA GLY A 24 12.81 -5.21 -30.79
C GLY A 24 11.68 -4.19 -30.64
N LEU A 25 10.47 -4.64 -30.30
CA LEU A 25 9.33 -3.77 -30.02
C LEU A 25 9.56 -2.91 -28.77
N ALA A 26 10.11 -3.49 -27.70
CA ALA A 26 10.46 -2.74 -26.49
C ALA A 26 11.51 -1.66 -26.80
N PHE A 27 12.55 -1.99 -27.56
CA PHE A 27 13.59 -1.06 -27.99
C PHE A 27 13.04 0.05 -28.90
N TRP A 28 12.17 -0.29 -29.85
CA TRP A 28 11.56 0.71 -30.74
C TRP A 28 10.59 1.63 -29.99
N ALA A 29 9.81 1.09 -29.04
CA ALA A 29 8.97 1.90 -28.16
C ALA A 29 9.81 2.88 -27.32
N GLN A 30 11.01 2.47 -26.91
CA GLN A 30 11.96 3.31 -26.16
C GLN A 30 12.48 4.49 -26.96
N LEU A 31 12.72 4.31 -28.26
CA LEU A 31 13.18 5.41 -29.10
C LEU A 31 12.07 6.40 -29.47
N SER A 32 10.83 5.92 -29.64
CA SER A 32 9.74 6.71 -30.22
C SER A 32 8.92 7.52 -29.20
N SER A 33 8.89 7.13 -27.92
CA SER A 33 8.01 7.76 -26.94
C SER A 33 8.78 8.71 -26.00
N PRO A 34 8.46 10.02 -25.98
CA PRO A 34 9.11 10.98 -25.07
C PRO A 34 8.83 10.64 -23.60
N VAL A 35 7.65 10.10 -23.30
CA VAL A 35 7.28 9.61 -21.97
C VAL A 35 8.20 8.46 -21.55
N LEU A 36 8.53 7.55 -22.47
CA LEU A 36 9.42 6.44 -22.16
C LEU A 36 10.84 6.92 -21.87
N GLN A 37 11.31 7.90 -22.64
CA GLN A 37 12.59 8.55 -22.38
C GLN A 37 12.61 9.26 -21.02
N GLN A 38 11.51 9.90 -20.62
CA GLN A 38 11.38 10.52 -19.29
C GLN A 38 11.44 9.48 -18.16
N LEU A 39 10.76 8.34 -18.31
CA LEU A 39 10.81 7.22 -17.38
C LEU A 39 12.22 6.66 -17.22
N ILE A 40 12.88 6.37 -18.34
CA ILE A 40 14.23 5.77 -18.35
C ILE A 40 15.27 6.74 -17.78
N ALA A 41 15.19 8.01 -18.16
CA ALA A 41 16.08 9.05 -17.64
C ALA A 41 15.71 9.48 -16.21
N ARG A 42 14.61 8.94 -15.63
CA ARG A 42 14.06 9.30 -14.32
C ARG A 42 13.96 10.81 -14.11
N LYS A 43 13.48 11.53 -15.13
CA LYS A 43 13.26 12.97 -15.03
C LYS A 43 12.21 13.27 -13.96
N ASN A 44 12.36 14.41 -13.29
CA ASN A 44 11.44 14.89 -12.26
C ASN A 44 10.16 15.49 -12.89
N THR A 45 9.54 14.71 -13.77
CA THR A 45 8.30 15.04 -14.46
C THR A 45 7.28 13.99 -14.05
N PRO A 46 6.25 14.36 -13.27
CA PRO A 46 5.28 13.40 -12.80
C PRO A 46 4.46 12.87 -13.97
N LEU A 47 4.16 11.58 -13.94
CA LEU A 47 3.28 10.92 -14.92
C LEU A 47 1.90 10.76 -14.35
N HIS A 48 0.89 11.15 -15.13
CA HIS A 48 -0.50 11.12 -14.71
C HIS A 48 -1.26 10.01 -15.43
N VAL A 49 -1.64 8.98 -14.67
CA VAL A 49 -2.46 7.86 -15.15
C VAL A 49 -3.83 7.92 -14.49
N LEU A 50 -4.86 8.06 -15.32
CA LEU A 50 -6.23 8.15 -14.87
C LEU A 50 -6.91 6.77 -14.90
N VAL A 51 -7.34 6.28 -13.75
CA VAL A 51 -8.03 5.00 -13.60
C VAL A 51 -9.53 5.27 -13.41
N LEU A 52 -10.33 4.86 -14.39
CA LEU A 52 -11.77 5.15 -14.48
C LEU A 52 -12.61 4.17 -13.64
N THR A 53 -12.33 4.18 -12.34
CA THR A 53 -13.19 3.58 -11.30
C THR A 53 -14.31 4.54 -10.91
N GLN A 54 -15.20 4.09 -10.02
CA GLN A 54 -16.27 4.88 -9.44
C GLN A 54 -16.08 4.95 -7.92
N PRO A 55 -15.64 6.09 -7.37
CA PRO A 55 -15.16 7.30 -8.06
C PRO A 55 -13.81 7.09 -8.75
N ALA A 56 -13.47 7.94 -9.73
CA ALA A 56 -12.24 7.78 -10.50
C ALA A 56 -11.00 8.10 -9.67
N MET A 57 -9.87 7.47 -10.02
CA MET A 57 -8.60 7.67 -9.34
C MET A 57 -7.55 8.19 -10.30
N ARG A 58 -6.79 9.20 -9.90
CA ARG A 58 -5.62 9.69 -10.63
C ARG A 58 -4.36 9.26 -9.91
N PHE A 59 -3.57 8.43 -10.59
CA PHE A 59 -2.24 8.05 -10.17
C PHE A 59 -1.25 9.06 -10.72
N THR A 60 -0.49 9.68 -9.83
CA THR A 60 0.62 10.56 -10.17
C THR A 60 1.91 9.89 -9.71
N TYR A 61 2.73 9.42 -10.65
CA TYR A 61 4.00 8.76 -10.35
C TYR A 61 5.17 9.71 -10.61
N ASN A 62 6.05 9.89 -9.62
CA ASN A 62 7.31 10.62 -9.82
C ASN A 62 8.48 9.62 -9.97
N PRO A 63 9.10 9.51 -11.17
CA PRO A 63 10.23 8.60 -11.40
C PRO A 63 11.46 8.92 -10.55
N THR A 64 11.66 10.18 -10.17
CA THR A 64 12.81 10.60 -9.36
C THR A 64 12.65 10.18 -7.90
N ASP A 65 11.48 10.46 -7.31
CA ASP A 65 11.22 10.17 -5.89
C ASP A 65 10.81 8.71 -5.65
N ARG A 66 10.45 7.98 -6.71
CA ARG A 66 9.82 6.65 -6.64
C ARG A 66 8.62 6.63 -5.70
N LYS A 67 7.81 7.69 -5.73
CA LYS A 67 6.58 7.79 -4.96
C LYS A 67 5.40 7.93 -5.90
N ALA A 68 4.29 7.32 -5.51
CA ALA A 68 3.04 7.41 -6.22
C ALA A 68 2.01 8.13 -5.34
N LEU A 69 1.33 9.10 -5.92
CA LEU A 69 0.22 9.80 -5.29
C LEU A 69 -1.07 9.34 -5.95
N VAL A 70 -2.05 8.90 -5.17
CA VAL A 70 -3.36 8.44 -5.66
C VAL A 70 -4.40 9.44 -5.20
N ALA A 71 -4.86 10.29 -6.11
CA ALA A 71 -5.93 11.24 -5.84
C ALA A 71 -7.28 10.65 -6.26
N VAL A 72 -8.26 10.69 -5.36
CA VAL A 72 -9.62 10.17 -5.63
C VAL A 72 -10.53 11.32 -6.03
N ALA A 73 -11.29 11.14 -7.11
CA ALA A 73 -12.30 12.10 -7.56
C ALA A 73 -13.51 12.10 -6.61
N THR A 74 -14.29 13.18 -6.62
CA THR A 74 -15.56 13.25 -5.89
C THR A 74 -16.70 12.53 -6.60
N ASN A 75 -16.65 12.49 -7.94
CA ASN A 75 -17.74 12.02 -8.78
C ASN A 75 -17.28 10.85 -9.67
N ALA A 76 -18.25 10.07 -10.15
CA ALA A 76 -18.02 9.14 -11.25
C ALA A 76 -17.59 9.92 -12.50
N CYS A 77 -16.59 9.38 -13.20
CA CYS A 77 -16.04 10.01 -14.39
C CYS A 77 -16.31 9.15 -15.60
N GLU A 78 -17.05 9.70 -16.55
CA GLU A 78 -17.23 9.07 -17.84
C GLU A 78 -16.08 9.42 -18.78
N ARG A 79 -15.85 8.54 -19.75
CA ARG A 79 -14.81 8.72 -20.76
C ARG A 79 -15.02 9.99 -21.60
N ALA A 80 -16.26 10.41 -21.80
CA ALA A 80 -16.56 11.64 -22.55
C ALA A 80 -16.21 12.91 -21.76
N SER A 81 -16.12 12.83 -20.43
CA SER A 81 -15.94 13.96 -19.51
C SER A 81 -14.61 13.92 -18.74
N LEU A 82 -13.59 13.24 -19.27
CA LEU A 82 -12.31 13.02 -18.56
C LEU A 82 -11.63 14.35 -18.15
N SER A 83 -11.68 15.36 -19.03
CA SER A 83 -11.11 16.68 -18.78
C SER A 83 -11.82 17.47 -17.68
N GLN A 84 -13.08 17.12 -17.35
CA GLN A 84 -13.86 17.80 -16.31
C GLN A 84 -13.63 17.19 -14.92
N CYS A 85 -13.18 15.94 -14.87
CA CYS A 85 -13.03 15.20 -13.63
C CYS A 85 -11.79 15.58 -12.82
N PHE A 86 -10.71 15.88 -13.52
CA PHE A 86 -9.49 16.38 -12.93
C PHE A 86 -9.13 17.63 -13.72
N ASN A 87 -8.99 18.78 -13.03
CA ASN A 87 -8.64 20.08 -13.62
C ASN A 87 -7.18 20.11 -14.14
N GLY A 88 -6.74 19.10 -14.88
CA GLY A 88 -5.38 18.97 -15.34
C GLY A 88 -5.23 17.99 -16.49
N GLU A 89 -4.09 18.08 -17.15
CA GLU A 89 -3.68 17.15 -18.19
C GLU A 89 -3.42 15.77 -17.57
N PHE A 90 -3.89 14.74 -18.25
CA PHE A 90 -3.54 13.35 -17.96
C PHE A 90 -2.86 12.78 -19.20
N ASP A 91 -1.78 12.03 -19.01
CA ASP A 91 -1.06 11.42 -20.11
C ASP A 91 -1.80 10.17 -20.60
N PHE A 92 -2.36 9.42 -19.65
CA PHE A 92 -2.94 8.11 -19.90
C PHE A 92 -4.24 7.87 -19.14
N PHE A 93 -5.07 6.98 -19.66
CA PHE A 93 -6.24 6.44 -18.98
C PHE A 93 -6.31 4.91 -19.08
N TYR A 94 -6.93 4.32 -18.07
CA TYR A 94 -7.25 2.90 -17.99
C TYR A 94 -8.63 2.70 -17.35
N GLN A 95 -9.51 1.97 -18.01
CA GLN A 95 -10.83 1.62 -17.50
C GLN A 95 -10.85 0.14 -17.06
N PRO A 96 -10.78 -0.15 -15.76
CA PRO A 96 -10.85 -1.52 -15.25
C PRO A 96 -12.21 -2.17 -15.52
N GLN A 97 -12.27 -3.50 -15.42
CA GLN A 97 -13.54 -4.23 -15.43
C GLN A 97 -14.30 -4.03 -14.12
N GLU A 98 -13.56 -4.05 -13.01
CA GLU A 98 -14.09 -3.72 -11.68
C GLU A 98 -14.31 -2.20 -11.59
N THR A 99 -15.56 -1.78 -11.48
CA THR A 99 -15.89 -0.35 -11.40
C THR A 99 -15.77 0.17 -9.97
N GLU A 100 -15.94 -0.68 -8.96
CA GLU A 100 -15.88 -0.24 -7.56
C GLU A 100 -14.45 0.11 -7.14
N GLN A 101 -14.26 1.37 -6.73
CA GLN A 101 -12.94 1.90 -6.38
C GLN A 101 -12.26 1.11 -5.24
N ASN A 102 -12.98 0.80 -4.17
CA ASN A 102 -12.41 0.13 -3.00
C ASN A 102 -11.97 -1.29 -3.31
N THR A 103 -12.79 -2.01 -4.06
CA THR A 103 -12.51 -3.39 -4.52
C THR A 103 -11.30 -3.40 -5.44
N PHE A 104 -11.25 -2.50 -6.43
CA PHE A 104 -10.09 -2.33 -7.30
C PHE A 104 -8.82 -1.99 -6.52
N TRP A 105 -8.87 -1.02 -5.59
CA TRP A 105 -7.70 -0.58 -4.83
C TRP A 105 -7.16 -1.67 -3.91
N THR A 106 -8.05 -2.42 -3.26
CA THR A 106 -7.68 -3.54 -2.40
C THR A 106 -7.03 -4.65 -3.22
N GLN A 107 -7.63 -5.02 -4.35
CA GLN A 107 -7.07 -6.02 -5.26
C GLN A 107 -5.74 -5.57 -5.85
N PHE A 108 -5.58 -4.29 -6.19
CA PHE A 108 -4.32 -3.73 -6.67
C PHE A 108 -3.21 -3.89 -5.63
N LYS A 109 -3.45 -3.49 -4.37
CA LYS A 109 -2.48 -3.62 -3.28
C LYS A 109 -2.10 -5.07 -3.01
N ASP A 110 -3.09 -5.96 -3.00
CA ASP A 110 -2.87 -7.39 -2.79
C ASP A 110 -2.05 -8.02 -3.92
N ASN A 111 -2.38 -7.70 -5.18
CA ASN A 111 -1.59 -8.13 -6.32
C ASN A 111 -0.15 -7.59 -6.25
N LEU A 112 0.03 -6.33 -5.82
CA LEU A 112 1.34 -5.71 -5.71
C LEU A 112 2.22 -6.33 -4.62
N SER A 113 1.63 -6.78 -3.51
CA SER A 113 2.37 -7.46 -2.44
C SER A 113 2.65 -8.93 -2.75
N THR A 114 1.77 -9.60 -3.50
CA THR A 114 1.82 -11.06 -3.70
C THR A 114 2.38 -11.53 -5.05
N TRP A 115 2.52 -10.67 -6.06
CA TRP A 115 2.93 -11.10 -7.41
C TRP A 115 4.27 -11.86 -7.45
N ARG A 116 5.19 -11.58 -6.52
CA ARG A 116 6.48 -12.29 -6.41
C ARG A 116 6.30 -13.75 -6.01
N TYR A 117 5.30 -14.04 -5.18
CA TYR A 117 4.97 -15.39 -4.72
C TYR A 117 4.02 -16.11 -5.66
N ASN A 118 3.23 -15.36 -6.44
CA ASN A 118 2.28 -15.90 -7.39
C ASN A 118 2.46 -15.28 -8.78
N PRO A 119 3.37 -15.81 -9.62
CA PRO A 119 3.66 -15.26 -10.95
C PRO A 119 2.46 -15.35 -11.91
N ALA A 120 1.44 -16.16 -11.61
CA ALA A 120 0.20 -16.18 -12.40
C ALA A 120 -0.53 -14.83 -12.37
N ILE A 121 -0.31 -13.99 -11.34
CA ILE A 121 -0.83 -12.63 -11.27
C ILE A 121 -0.30 -11.79 -12.43
N LEU A 122 0.98 -11.92 -12.80
CA LEU A 122 1.56 -11.21 -13.95
C LEU A 122 0.87 -11.62 -15.26
N ALA A 123 0.62 -12.91 -15.45
CA ALA A 123 -0.08 -13.40 -16.65
C ALA A 123 -1.51 -12.83 -16.74
N ARG A 124 -2.25 -12.80 -15.63
CA ARG A 124 -3.60 -12.19 -15.56
C ARG A 124 -3.55 -10.69 -15.84
N TYR A 125 -2.54 -10.00 -15.31
CA TYR A 125 -2.37 -8.57 -15.50
C TYR A 125 -2.06 -8.21 -16.96
N VAL A 126 -1.15 -8.96 -17.62
CA VAL A 126 -0.87 -8.80 -19.06
C VAL A 126 -2.11 -9.11 -19.90
N HIS A 127 -2.83 -10.18 -19.59
CA HIS A 127 -4.09 -10.53 -20.27
C HIS A 127 -5.15 -9.43 -20.11
N ALA A 128 -5.30 -8.86 -18.91
CA ALA A 128 -6.21 -7.75 -18.64
C ALA A 128 -5.86 -6.50 -19.46
N TYR A 129 -4.55 -6.19 -19.60
CA TYR A 129 -4.08 -5.10 -20.44
C TYR A 129 -4.39 -5.32 -21.93
N ILE A 130 -4.11 -6.52 -22.47
CA ILE A 130 -4.39 -6.85 -23.88
C ILE A 130 -5.89 -6.71 -24.16
N ASN A 131 -6.75 -7.26 -23.29
CA ASN A 131 -8.20 -7.15 -23.43
C ASN A 131 -8.67 -5.70 -23.33
N ALA A 132 -8.06 -4.90 -22.44
CA ALA A 132 -8.37 -3.48 -22.36
C ALA A 132 -7.97 -2.73 -23.63
N GLY A 133 -6.82 -3.05 -24.25
CA GLY A 133 -6.38 -2.47 -25.51
C GLY A 133 -7.35 -2.80 -26.66
N ILE A 134 -7.72 -4.07 -26.82
CA ILE A 134 -8.67 -4.53 -27.85
C ILE A 134 -10.02 -3.83 -27.70
N GLN A 135 -10.49 -3.68 -26.46
CA GLN A 135 -11.77 -3.01 -26.14
C GLN A 135 -11.66 -1.48 -26.08
N LYS A 136 -10.51 -0.90 -26.45
CA LYS A 136 -10.23 0.55 -26.38
C LYS A 136 -10.44 1.13 -24.97
N ARG A 137 -10.37 0.33 -23.91
CA ARG A 137 -10.49 0.74 -22.49
C ARG A 137 -9.22 1.38 -21.94
N THR A 138 -8.17 1.50 -22.75
CA THR A 138 -6.93 2.20 -22.38
C THR A 138 -6.28 2.85 -23.59
N ASN A 139 -5.54 3.94 -23.36
CA ASN A 139 -4.61 4.52 -24.34
C ASN A 139 -3.13 4.27 -23.98
N LEU A 140 -2.85 3.42 -22.97
CA LEU A 140 -1.47 3.07 -22.59
C LEU A 140 -0.79 2.31 -23.72
N HIS A 141 0.29 2.87 -24.25
CA HIS A 141 1.15 2.17 -25.21
C HIS A 141 1.85 0.98 -24.53
N PRO A 142 2.07 -0.16 -25.20
CA PRO A 142 2.67 -1.35 -24.58
C PRO A 142 4.01 -1.09 -23.89
N GLY A 143 4.86 -0.26 -24.50
CA GLY A 143 6.15 0.12 -23.90
C GLY A 143 5.99 0.90 -22.59
N VAL A 144 5.06 1.86 -22.55
CA VAL A 144 4.76 2.64 -21.34
C VAL A 144 4.19 1.74 -20.27
N PHE A 145 3.26 0.83 -20.64
CA PHE A 145 2.70 -0.15 -19.72
C PHE A 145 3.77 -1.03 -19.08
N ILE A 146 4.71 -1.57 -19.86
CA ILE A 146 5.79 -2.42 -19.34
C ILE A 146 6.67 -1.65 -18.36
N LEU A 147 7.17 -0.47 -18.74
CA LEU A 147 8.05 0.31 -17.86
C LEU A 147 7.35 0.81 -16.61
N LEU A 148 6.12 1.33 -16.74
CA LEU A 148 5.34 1.74 -15.60
C LEU A 148 5.08 0.56 -14.66
N SER A 149 4.78 -0.62 -15.20
CA SER A 149 4.57 -1.83 -14.39
C SER A 149 5.84 -2.26 -13.69
N GLN A 150 7.01 -2.14 -14.34
CA GLN A 150 8.30 -2.43 -13.72
C GLN A 150 8.61 -1.46 -12.56
N GLU A 151 8.40 -0.17 -12.79
CA GLU A 151 8.60 0.88 -11.78
C GLU A 151 7.62 0.69 -10.60
N LEU A 152 6.33 0.46 -10.88
CA LEU A 152 5.32 0.19 -9.85
C LEU A 152 5.61 -1.11 -9.08
N ALA A 153 6.08 -2.16 -9.73
CA ALA A 153 6.43 -3.43 -9.08
C ALA A 153 7.60 -3.31 -8.10
N ALA A 154 8.45 -2.29 -8.27
CA ALA A 154 9.51 -1.95 -7.33
C ALA A 154 9.01 -1.19 -6.09
N LEU A 155 7.80 -0.61 -6.15
CA LEU A 155 7.20 0.11 -5.03
C LEU A 155 6.60 -0.84 -4.00
N THR A 156 6.60 -0.38 -2.75
CA THR A 156 5.88 -0.99 -1.64
C THR A 156 4.54 -0.27 -1.42
N PRO A 157 3.55 -0.89 -0.75
CA PRO A 157 2.28 -0.22 -0.44
C PRO A 157 2.44 1.12 0.33
N ASN A 158 3.54 1.30 1.06
CA ASN A 158 3.83 2.53 1.81
C ASN A 158 4.30 3.69 0.91
N ASP A 159 4.73 3.41 -0.33
CA ASP A 159 5.15 4.42 -1.29
C ASP A 159 3.96 5.09 -2.01
N PHE A 160 2.73 4.64 -1.70
CA PHE A 160 1.48 5.20 -2.19
C PHE A 160 0.85 6.13 -1.17
N ALA A 161 0.82 7.44 -1.47
CA ALA A 161 0.07 8.42 -0.70
C ALA A 161 -1.32 8.59 -1.30
N VAL A 162 -2.38 8.29 -0.53
CA VAL A 162 -3.76 8.44 -1.00
C VAL A 162 -4.31 9.81 -0.57
N GLN A 163 -4.68 10.63 -1.55
CA GLN A 163 -5.33 11.92 -1.34
C GLN A 163 -6.84 11.79 -1.61
N TYR A 164 -7.61 11.97 -0.55
CA TYR A 164 -9.05 12.09 -0.65
C TYR A 164 -9.44 13.54 -0.99
N PRO A 165 -10.54 13.74 -1.74
CA PRO A 165 -11.00 15.08 -2.04
C PRO A 165 -11.29 15.83 -0.73
N LYS A 166 -10.78 17.05 -0.60
CA LYS A 166 -11.09 17.91 0.54
C LYS A 166 -12.60 18.12 0.56
N ALA A 167 -13.26 17.69 1.65
CA ALA A 167 -14.69 17.90 1.82
C ALA A 167 -14.97 19.41 1.66
N ASN A 168 -15.71 19.78 0.61
CA ASN A 168 -15.99 21.19 0.31
C ASN A 168 -16.63 21.84 1.54
N PRO A 169 -15.99 22.84 2.18
CA PRO A 169 -16.52 23.45 3.41
C PRO A 169 -17.81 24.26 3.20
N LYS A 170 -18.35 24.31 1.99
CA LYS A 170 -19.52 25.11 1.62
C LYS A 170 -20.84 24.35 1.75
N LYS A 171 -21.28 24.14 3.00
CA LYS A 171 -22.72 24.16 3.38
C LYS A 171 -22.97 24.14 4.90
N LYS A 172 -22.07 24.66 5.74
CA LYS A 172 -22.41 25.02 7.13
C LYS A 172 -22.99 26.43 7.19
N GLY A 173 -24.17 26.59 6.60
CA GLY A 173 -25.04 27.74 6.80
C GLY A 173 -26.13 27.42 7.81
N LYS A 174 -25.77 27.22 9.09
CA LYS A 174 -26.64 27.48 10.26
C LYS A 174 -25.78 27.40 11.54
N LYS A 175 -25.71 28.56 12.22
CA LYS A 175 -24.97 28.92 13.43
C LYS A 175 -24.75 27.74 14.41
N ALA A 176 -23.49 27.40 14.63
CA ALA A 176 -23.03 26.80 15.88
C ALA A 176 -21.87 27.65 16.39
N THR A 177 -21.96 28.00 17.67
CA THR A 177 -21.15 28.91 18.47
C THR A 177 -19.66 28.60 18.42
N ALA A 178 -18.86 29.68 18.44
CA ALA A 178 -17.41 29.67 18.34
C ALA A 178 -16.71 29.10 19.59
N GLU A 179 -15.63 28.35 19.37
CA GLU A 179 -14.51 28.12 20.28
C GLU A 179 -13.20 28.07 19.46
N PRO A 180 -12.04 28.37 20.06
CA PRO A 180 -10.95 29.07 19.37
C PRO A 180 -9.88 28.17 18.74
N GLU A 181 -9.19 28.83 17.83
CA GLU A 181 -8.03 28.47 17.00
C GLU A 181 -6.86 27.82 17.78
N MET A 182 -6.31 26.69 17.29
CA MET A 182 -4.91 26.32 17.50
C MET A 182 -4.32 25.52 16.31
N ALA A 183 -3.30 26.13 15.70
CA ALA A 183 -2.07 25.60 15.09
C ALA A 183 -2.11 24.53 13.96
N PRO A 184 -1.10 24.53 13.05
CA PRO A 184 -1.14 23.77 11.80
C PRO A 184 -0.77 22.29 12.06
N MET A 185 -1.74 21.41 11.81
CA MET A 185 -1.61 19.96 11.94
C MET A 185 -0.86 19.36 10.73
N LEU A 186 0.26 18.72 11.03
CA LEU A 186 0.97 17.78 10.17
C LEU A 186 0.05 16.62 9.74
N ASP A 187 0.16 16.22 8.48
CA ASP A 187 -0.70 15.29 7.72
C ASP A 187 -1.22 14.06 8.50
N ARG A 188 -2.55 13.99 8.70
CA ARG A 188 -3.29 12.88 9.30
C ARG A 188 -4.26 12.21 8.31
N SER A 189 -3.79 11.64 7.20
CA SER A 189 -4.70 11.01 6.23
C SER A 189 -4.33 9.57 5.86
N ALA A 190 -4.34 8.68 6.86
CA ALA A 190 -4.43 7.24 6.65
C ALA A 190 -5.17 6.52 7.81
N THR A 191 -6.30 7.04 8.32
CA THR A 191 -7.19 6.26 9.21
C THR A 191 -8.53 6.98 9.44
N GLN A 192 -9.57 6.58 8.72
CA GLN A 192 -10.96 6.70 9.17
C GLN A 192 -11.71 5.36 9.03
N ALA A 193 -10.99 4.24 9.17
CA ALA A 193 -11.59 3.09 9.85
C ALA A 193 -11.83 3.55 11.28
N ILE A 194 -13.03 3.33 11.82
CA ILE A 194 -13.37 3.58 13.23
C ILE A 194 -12.17 3.15 14.08
N LYS A 195 -11.47 4.14 14.66
CA LYS A 195 -10.12 4.00 15.21
C LYS A 195 -10.22 3.30 16.57
N LYS A 196 -10.63 2.03 16.52
CA LYS A 196 -10.71 1.15 17.69
C LYS A 196 -9.29 1.08 18.28
N PRO A 197 -9.11 1.32 19.58
CA PRO A 197 -7.80 1.20 20.20
C PRO A 197 -7.28 -0.22 19.99
N LEU A 198 -5.99 -0.34 19.70
CA LEU A 198 -5.32 -1.62 19.51
C LEU A 198 -5.39 -2.38 20.83
N LYS A 199 -5.98 -3.58 20.83
CA LYS A 199 -6.04 -4.42 22.03
C LYS A 199 -4.75 -5.18 22.20
N VAL A 200 -4.04 -4.92 23.29
CA VAL A 200 -2.69 -5.44 23.51
C VAL A 200 -2.60 -6.30 24.76
N ILE A 201 -1.90 -7.41 24.66
CA ILE A 201 -1.44 -8.21 25.81
C ILE A 201 0.04 -7.94 26.03
N VAL A 202 0.46 -7.78 27.29
CA VAL A 202 1.87 -7.60 27.65
C VAL A 202 2.36 -8.82 28.43
N LEU A 203 3.34 -9.52 27.89
CA LEU A 203 3.93 -10.72 28.48
C LEU A 203 5.37 -10.46 28.90
N ASN A 204 5.70 -10.79 30.14
CA ASN A 204 7.03 -10.68 30.68
C ASN A 204 7.85 -11.95 30.40
N ALA A 205 8.92 -11.82 29.62
CA ALA A 205 9.91 -12.87 29.37
C ALA A 205 11.31 -12.52 29.90
N SER A 206 11.44 -11.43 30.67
CA SER A 206 12.73 -10.87 31.10
C SER A 206 13.25 -11.47 32.42
N GLY A 207 12.39 -12.16 33.19
CA GLY A 207 12.67 -12.58 34.56
C GLY A 207 12.57 -11.45 35.61
N LYS A 208 12.46 -10.18 35.21
CA LYS A 208 12.30 -9.03 36.13
C LYS A 208 10.87 -8.96 36.67
N ARG A 209 10.69 -9.01 38.00
CA ARG A 209 9.36 -8.96 38.62
C ARG A 209 8.67 -7.60 38.37
N GLY A 210 7.42 -7.64 37.94
CA GLY A 210 6.57 -6.45 37.78
C GLY A 210 6.77 -5.65 36.49
N LEU A 211 7.68 -6.06 35.59
CA LEU A 211 8.00 -5.31 34.37
C LEU A 211 6.78 -5.11 33.45
N ALA A 212 5.98 -6.17 33.23
CA ALA A 212 4.77 -6.09 32.41
C ALA A 212 3.71 -5.15 33.01
N GLU A 213 3.57 -5.13 34.34
CA GLU A 213 2.62 -4.23 35.01
C GLU A 213 3.07 -2.77 34.91
N SER A 214 4.37 -2.51 35.05
CA SER A 214 4.95 -1.17 34.83
C SER A 214 4.72 -0.67 33.41
N LEU A 215 4.92 -1.53 32.40
CA LEU A 215 4.68 -1.16 31.01
C LEU A 215 3.18 -0.92 30.75
N LYS A 216 2.28 -1.73 31.32
CA LYS A 216 0.83 -1.51 31.25
C LYS A 216 0.44 -0.15 31.82
N GLN A 217 0.99 0.24 32.97
CA GLN A 217 0.74 1.56 33.55
C GLN A 217 1.23 2.68 32.64
N TYR A 218 2.42 2.53 32.05
CA TYR A 218 2.94 3.47 31.06
C TYR A 218 2.02 3.59 29.84
N LEU A 219 1.62 2.47 29.22
CA LEU A 219 0.73 2.47 28.05
C LEU A 219 -0.62 3.10 28.36
N ARG A 220 -1.20 2.84 29.54
CA ARG A 220 -2.44 3.50 29.99
C ARG A 220 -2.27 5.00 30.21
N ALA A 221 -1.12 5.43 30.75
CA ALA A 221 -0.82 6.85 30.90
C ALA A 221 -0.66 7.54 29.53
N GLN A 222 -0.03 6.89 28.56
CA GLN A 222 0.08 7.39 27.19
C GLN A 222 -1.28 7.43 26.46
N TYR A 223 -2.14 6.44 26.74
CA TYR A 223 -3.53 6.42 26.25
C TYR A 223 -4.36 7.58 26.82
N ALA A 224 -4.27 7.83 28.13
CA ALA A 224 -4.94 8.96 28.78
C ALA A 224 -4.49 10.32 28.23
N LYS A 225 -3.21 10.43 27.83
CA LYS A 225 -2.66 11.62 27.14
C LYS A 225 -3.09 11.73 25.67
N GLY A 226 -3.74 10.70 25.11
CA GLY A 226 -4.10 10.64 23.70
C GLY A 226 -2.91 10.45 22.75
N LEU A 227 -1.73 10.09 23.27
CA LEU A 227 -0.50 9.90 22.49
C LEU A 227 -0.48 8.54 21.78
N LEU A 228 -1.01 7.51 22.44
CA LEU A 228 -1.13 6.16 21.90
C LEU A 228 -2.58 5.69 21.98
N GLN A 229 -3.07 5.04 20.94
CA GLN A 229 -4.43 4.47 20.93
C GLN A 229 -4.37 2.97 21.18
N VAL A 230 -4.01 2.61 22.41
CA VAL A 230 -3.75 1.23 22.83
C VAL A 230 -4.58 0.95 24.08
N ASP A 231 -5.32 -0.16 24.05
CA ASP A 231 -6.05 -0.68 25.21
C ASP A 231 -5.35 -1.96 25.69
N VAL A 232 -4.81 -1.93 26.90
CA VAL A 232 -4.10 -3.07 27.47
C VAL A 232 -5.13 -4.00 28.10
N TYR A 233 -5.35 -5.13 27.43
CA TYR A 233 -6.34 -6.14 27.81
C TYR A 233 -5.87 -6.97 29.00
N ASP A 234 -4.65 -7.52 28.93
CA ASP A 234 -4.12 -8.41 29.96
C ASP A 234 -2.59 -8.29 30.10
N THR A 235 -2.08 -8.74 31.25
CA THR A 235 -0.66 -8.80 31.61
C THR A 235 -0.33 -10.16 32.20
N GLY A 236 0.76 -10.77 31.73
CA GLY A 236 1.17 -12.09 32.21
C GLY A 236 2.66 -12.35 32.10
N ASN A 237 3.05 -13.60 32.32
CA ASN A 237 4.41 -14.09 32.08
C ASN A 237 4.42 -14.90 30.79
N TYR A 238 5.48 -14.74 30.00
CA TYR A 238 5.73 -15.59 28.85
C TYR A 238 6.24 -16.97 29.34
N PRO A 239 5.89 -18.10 28.69
CA PRO A 239 6.24 -19.43 29.17
C PRO A 239 7.76 -19.70 29.29
N THR A 240 8.55 -18.98 28.52
CA THR A 240 10.02 -19.12 28.45
C THR A 240 10.67 -17.75 28.59
N GLU A 241 11.82 -17.66 29.25
CA GLU A 241 12.60 -16.42 29.19
C GLU A 241 13.11 -16.14 27.78
N GLN A 242 13.21 -14.86 27.43
CA GLN A 242 13.68 -14.40 26.12
C GLN A 242 14.75 -13.34 26.30
N GLU A 243 15.84 -13.46 25.55
CA GLU A 243 16.93 -12.47 25.58
C GLU A 243 16.50 -11.15 24.93
N LYS A 244 15.70 -11.23 23.85
CA LYS A 244 15.24 -10.09 23.06
C LYS A 244 13.74 -9.87 23.15
N SER A 245 13.35 -8.61 23.18
CA SER A 245 11.95 -8.18 23.12
C SER A 245 11.42 -8.24 21.69
N PHE A 246 10.16 -8.59 21.52
CA PHE A 246 9.52 -8.67 20.20
C PHE A 246 8.01 -8.47 20.28
N LEU A 247 7.38 -8.22 19.15
CA LEU A 247 5.92 -8.08 19.04
C LEU A 247 5.36 -9.20 18.16
N ILE A 248 4.17 -9.69 18.49
CA ILE A 248 3.40 -10.61 17.66
C ILE A 248 2.12 -9.89 17.19
N ASP A 249 1.96 -9.69 15.89
CA ASP A 249 0.78 -9.11 15.25
C ASP A 249 -0.20 -10.20 14.81
N TYR A 250 -1.43 -10.13 15.31
CA TYR A 250 -2.55 -10.99 14.91
C TYR A 250 -3.58 -10.24 14.05
N SER A 251 -3.52 -8.91 14.04
CA SER A 251 -4.49 -8.03 13.38
C SER A 251 -4.20 -7.82 11.90
N GLY A 252 -2.95 -8.00 11.48
CA GLY A 252 -2.45 -7.61 10.17
C GLY A 252 -2.27 -6.10 10.00
N ASN A 253 -2.47 -5.32 11.06
CA ASN A 253 -2.26 -3.87 11.05
C ASN A 253 -0.82 -3.51 11.42
N LEU A 254 0.11 -3.91 10.55
CA LEU A 254 1.54 -3.68 10.72
C LEU A 254 1.91 -2.22 10.97
N VAL A 255 1.13 -1.26 10.44
CA VAL A 255 1.39 0.18 10.64
C VAL A 255 1.21 0.57 12.10
N ALA A 256 0.09 0.15 12.72
CA ALA A 256 -0.16 0.43 14.13
C ALA A 256 0.81 -0.31 15.05
N VAL A 257 1.15 -1.56 14.71
CA VAL A 257 2.11 -2.37 15.47
C VAL A 257 3.53 -1.77 15.39
N THR A 258 3.93 -1.29 14.22
CA THR A 258 5.23 -0.60 14.06
C THR A 258 5.28 0.68 14.89
N GLN A 259 4.20 1.47 14.89
CA GLN A 259 4.12 2.67 15.73
C GLN A 259 4.20 2.33 17.23
N LEU A 260 3.51 1.27 17.66
CA LEU A 260 3.58 0.76 19.03
C LEU A 260 5.01 0.32 19.39
N SER A 261 5.68 -0.42 18.50
CA SER A 261 7.06 -0.87 18.68
C SER A 261 8.00 0.30 18.95
N HIS A 262 7.90 1.36 18.13
CA HIS A 262 8.71 2.57 18.31
C HIS A 262 8.38 3.33 19.60
N ALA A 263 7.11 3.45 19.96
CA ALA A 263 6.70 4.18 21.15
C ALA A 263 7.05 3.48 22.47
N VAL A 264 7.19 2.15 22.43
CA VAL A 264 7.61 1.34 23.57
C VAL A 264 9.14 1.18 23.61
N GLY A 265 9.85 1.52 22.53
CA GLY A 265 11.31 1.37 22.44
C GLY A 265 11.76 -0.06 22.13
N ILE A 266 10.89 -0.89 21.57
CA ILE A 266 11.25 -2.25 21.15
C ILE A 266 11.79 -2.17 19.73
N ASN A 267 13.09 -2.43 19.58
CA ASN A 267 13.78 -2.54 18.27
C ASN A 267 13.81 -3.99 17.75
N GLY A 268 12.96 -4.85 18.31
CA GLY A 268 12.89 -6.26 18.01
C GLY A 268 12.17 -6.61 16.71
N GLU A 269 12.09 -7.90 16.45
CA GLU A 269 11.33 -8.46 15.34
C GLU A 269 9.81 -8.29 15.56
N ILE A 270 9.06 -7.95 14.51
CA ILE A 270 7.60 -8.04 14.51
C ILE A 270 7.24 -9.33 13.79
N ARG A 271 6.70 -10.29 14.54
CA ARG A 271 6.24 -11.58 14.00
C ARG A 271 4.77 -11.46 13.64
N SER A 272 4.40 -11.87 12.44
CA SER A 272 2.99 -11.94 12.04
C SER A 272 2.49 -13.37 12.18
N GLU A 273 1.51 -13.57 13.04
CA GLU A 273 0.85 -14.86 13.24
C GLU A 273 -0.61 -14.79 12.77
N LYS A 274 -1.16 -15.92 12.34
CA LYS A 274 -2.58 -15.96 11.96
C LYS A 274 -3.43 -15.78 13.23
N PRO A 275 -4.51 -15.01 13.18
CA PRO A 275 -5.38 -14.82 14.33
C PRO A 275 -5.95 -16.17 14.78
N THR A 276 -5.66 -16.58 16.01
CA THR A 276 -6.11 -17.82 16.64
C THR A 276 -7.57 -17.77 17.13
N GLY A 277 -8.34 -16.76 16.71
CA GLY A 277 -9.66 -16.44 17.25
C GLY A 277 -9.60 -15.61 18.54
N ASP A 278 -8.40 -15.13 18.89
CA ASP A 278 -8.16 -14.36 20.09
C ASP A 278 -8.74 -12.93 20.03
N ILE A 279 -9.09 -12.39 21.20
CA ILE A 279 -9.80 -11.10 21.38
C ILE A 279 -8.85 -9.89 21.23
N TYR A 280 -7.54 -10.14 21.12
CA TYR A 280 -6.48 -9.14 21.07
C TYR A 280 -5.83 -9.02 19.70
N ASP A 281 -5.34 -7.82 19.39
CA ASP A 281 -4.76 -7.47 18.10
C ASP A 281 -3.24 -7.74 18.07
N THR A 282 -2.56 -7.61 19.22
CA THR A 282 -1.10 -7.72 19.31
C THR A 282 -0.65 -8.19 20.70
N THR A 283 0.43 -8.96 20.74
CA THR A 283 1.12 -9.35 21.98
C THR A 283 2.51 -8.73 22.02
N ILE A 284 2.84 -8.04 23.12
CA ILE A 284 4.18 -7.54 23.39
C ILE A 284 4.89 -8.53 24.32
N VAL A 285 6.04 -9.05 23.88
CA VAL A 285 6.89 -9.93 24.69
C VAL A 285 8.15 -9.17 25.11
N LEU A 286 8.34 -9.00 26.42
CA LEU A 286 9.44 -8.23 27.00
C LEU A 286 10.61 -9.14 27.35
N GLY A 287 11.70 -9.04 26.59
CA GLY A 287 12.94 -9.78 26.83
C GLY A 287 13.83 -9.12 27.89
N LYS A 288 14.99 -9.74 28.16
CA LYS A 288 15.98 -9.22 29.11
C LYS A 288 16.58 -7.88 28.69
N ASP A 289 16.65 -7.64 27.38
CA ASP A 289 17.08 -6.39 26.75
C ASP A 289 16.11 -5.22 26.94
N PHE A 290 14.91 -5.46 27.44
CA PHE A 290 13.91 -4.40 27.59
C PHE A 290 14.28 -3.41 28.70
N GLU A 291 14.29 -2.14 28.34
CA GLU A 291 14.37 -1.01 29.25
C GLU A 291 13.10 -0.17 29.13
N MET A 292 12.58 0.32 30.26
CA MET A 292 11.38 1.14 30.25
C MET A 292 11.67 2.46 29.53
N PRO A 293 10.80 2.88 28.59
CA PRO A 293 10.90 4.20 27.98
C PRO A 293 10.71 5.27 29.07
N LEU A 294 11.66 6.23 29.11
CA LEU A 294 11.67 7.37 30.03
C LEU A 294 10.57 8.40 29.69
#